data_AF-A0A946KMH7-F1
#
_entry.id   AF-A0A946KMH7-F1
#
_cell.length_a   1.000
_cell.length_b   1.000
_cell.length_c   1.000
_cell.angle_alpha   90.00
_cell.angle_beta   90.00
_cell.angle_gamma   90.00
#
_symmetry.space_group_name_H-M   'P 1'
#
loop_
_entity.id
_entity.type
_entity.pdbx_description
1 polymer ?
#
loop_
_entity_poly.entity_id
_entity_poly.type
_entity_poly.pdbx_seq_one_letter_code
_entity_poly.pdbx_strand_id
1 'polypeptide(L)'
;MTQREPEPAASTGRERLAMWAVKAALAACLVAGLLFPEIPGVAGKGWPERAVGYPLSALIVPIVWWMTRGRQVPDTTPRSTYPYLADALLVIPFVLDLAGNLVNLYDTFEQFDDILHFVNWTFLVAAMVLFLRPARLARWNLVLLGSGFGALAIIAWEGVEWIIQEMGTTGLQLTYDDTVGDLVLSSSGGVVGAALAAAALTRRGSHEQLSDRPSN
;
A
#
# COMPACT_ATOMS: atom_id res chain seq x y z
N MET A 1 -8.43 27.72 34.62
CA MET A 1 -8.13 26.29 34.36
C MET A 1 -8.54 26.02 32.92
N THR A 2 -7.63 26.24 31.99
CA THR A 2 -7.91 26.19 30.55
C THR A 2 -7.91 24.72 30.14
N GLN A 3 -9.08 24.17 29.82
CA GLN A 3 -9.15 22.84 29.21
C GLN A 3 -8.43 22.93 27.86
N ARG A 4 -7.29 22.24 27.73
CA ARG A 4 -6.73 21.96 26.42
C ARG A 4 -7.70 21.01 25.73
N GLU A 5 -8.35 21.48 24.68
CA GLU A 5 -9.03 20.60 23.74
C GLU A 5 -8.04 19.52 23.29
N PRO A 6 -8.47 18.26 23.13
CA PRO A 6 -7.60 17.23 22.57
C PRO A 6 -7.20 17.68 21.16
N GLU A 7 -5.97 17.38 20.73
CA GLU A 7 -5.45 17.74 19.42
C GLU A 7 -5.54 16.54 18.44
N PRO A 8 -6.71 16.23 17.82
CA PRO A 8 -6.81 15.20 16.78
C PRO A 8 -6.51 15.72 15.36
N ALA A 9 -6.05 16.97 15.19
CA ALA A 9 -5.95 17.63 13.90
C ALA A 9 -4.59 17.50 13.18
N ALA A 10 -3.47 17.39 13.91
CA ALA A 10 -2.13 17.44 13.31
C ALA A 10 -1.72 16.14 12.59
N SER A 11 -2.06 14.97 13.15
CA SER A 11 -1.73 13.67 12.55
C SER A 11 -2.52 13.40 11.28
N THR A 12 -3.82 13.72 11.29
CA THR A 12 -4.70 13.61 10.11
C THR A 12 -4.29 14.55 8.99
N GLY A 13 -3.79 15.75 9.32
CA GLY A 13 -3.21 16.69 8.34
C GLY A 13 -1.98 16.14 7.62
N ARG A 14 -1.05 15.52 8.36
CA ARG A 14 0.17 14.90 7.80
C ARG A 14 -0.14 13.67 6.96
N GLU A 15 -1.01 12.78 7.44
CA GLU A 15 -1.43 11.58 6.70
C GLU A 15 -2.15 11.96 5.40
N ARG A 16 -3.00 13.00 5.44
CA ARG A 16 -3.66 13.54 4.24
C ARG A 16 -2.66 14.13 3.24
N LEU A 17 -1.66 14.87 3.73
CA LEU A 17 -0.59 15.39 2.88
C LEU A 17 0.20 14.26 2.23
N ALA A 18 0.58 13.24 2.99
CA ALA A 18 1.29 12.07 2.48
C ALA A 18 0.50 11.35 1.39
N MET A 19 -0.79 11.11 1.60
CA MET A 19 -1.68 10.50 0.58
C MET A 19 -1.67 11.29 -0.72
N TRP A 20 -1.88 12.62 -0.65
CA TRP A 20 -1.87 13.45 -1.86
C TRP A 20 -0.50 13.52 -2.52
N ALA A 21 0.58 13.54 -1.75
CA ALA A 21 1.94 13.51 -2.29
C ALA A 21 2.20 12.21 -3.06
N VAL A 22 1.81 11.05 -2.52
CA VAL A 22 1.95 9.75 -3.19
C VAL A 22 1.10 9.69 -4.46
N LYS A 23 -0.17 10.13 -4.42
CA LYS A 23 -1.02 10.15 -5.62
C LYS A 23 -0.53 11.14 -6.69
N ALA A 24 0.01 12.28 -6.28
CA ALA A 24 0.63 13.23 -7.19
C ALA A 24 1.90 12.63 -7.82
N ALA A 25 2.73 11.93 -7.04
CA ALA A 25 3.90 11.22 -7.53
C ALA A 25 3.52 10.12 -8.53
N LEU A 26 2.47 9.34 -8.25
CA LEU A 26 1.94 8.34 -9.18
C LEU A 26 1.58 9.00 -10.52
N ALA A 27 0.77 10.05 -10.50
CA ALA A 27 0.35 10.76 -11.70
C ALA A 27 1.55 11.37 -12.45
N ALA A 28 2.49 11.98 -11.72
CA ALA A 28 3.69 12.56 -12.31
C ALA A 28 4.57 11.52 -12.99
N CYS A 29 4.77 10.35 -12.36
CA CYS A 29 5.56 9.27 -12.95
C CYS A 29 4.89 8.75 -14.23
N LEU A 30 3.58 8.47 -14.19
CA LEU A 30 2.81 8.02 -15.37
C LEU A 30 2.90 9.02 -16.52
N VAL A 31 2.71 10.31 -16.24
CA VAL A 31 2.84 11.38 -17.25
C VAL A 31 4.27 11.44 -17.79
N ALA A 32 5.30 11.29 -16.94
CA ALA A 32 6.68 11.32 -17.38
C ALA A 32 6.98 10.23 -18.42
N GLY A 33 6.61 8.97 -18.18
CA GLY A 33 6.88 7.93 -19.19
C GLY A 33 6.02 8.05 -20.44
N LEU A 34 4.85 8.70 -20.38
CA LEU A 34 4.09 9.05 -21.60
C LEU A 34 4.76 10.16 -22.41
N LEU A 35 5.44 11.11 -21.75
CA LEU A 35 6.18 12.19 -22.41
C LEU A 35 7.55 11.76 -22.91
N PHE A 36 8.14 10.73 -22.30
CA PHE A 36 9.48 10.22 -22.61
C PHE A 36 9.46 8.71 -22.89
N PRO A 37 8.75 8.25 -23.95
CA PRO A 37 8.56 6.82 -24.21
C PRO A 37 9.84 6.08 -24.59
N GLU A 38 10.84 6.81 -25.11
CA GLU A 38 12.09 6.23 -25.64
C GLU A 38 13.17 5.99 -24.57
N ILE A 39 12.93 6.36 -23.30
CA ILE A 39 13.94 6.10 -22.27
C ILE A 39 14.02 4.59 -21.99
N PRO A 40 15.21 4.05 -21.67
CA PRO A 40 15.42 2.61 -21.52
C PRO A 40 14.44 1.91 -20.56
N GLY A 41 14.11 2.56 -19.45
CA GLY A 41 13.17 2.02 -18.47
C GLY A 41 11.68 2.25 -18.77
N VAL A 42 11.32 2.69 -19.98
CA VAL A 42 9.91 2.83 -20.42
C VAL A 42 9.65 1.99 -21.67
N ALA A 43 10.56 2.08 -22.66
CA ALA A 43 10.43 1.39 -23.94
C ALA A 43 10.37 -0.13 -23.74
N GLY A 44 9.24 -0.74 -24.12
CA GLY A 44 9.04 -2.20 -24.01
C GLY A 44 8.89 -2.73 -22.58
N LYS A 45 8.82 -1.84 -21.57
CA LYS A 45 8.70 -2.20 -20.15
C LYS A 45 7.24 -2.17 -19.66
N GLY A 46 6.24 -2.36 -20.54
CA GLY A 46 4.83 -2.49 -20.13
C GLY A 46 4.18 -1.19 -19.62
N TRP A 47 4.56 -0.05 -20.19
CA TRP A 47 3.99 1.26 -19.80
C TRP A 47 2.48 1.40 -20.06
N PRO A 48 1.92 0.91 -21.19
CA PRO A 48 0.48 0.96 -21.42
C PRO A 48 -0.34 0.23 -20.34
N GLU A 49 0.11 -0.95 -19.94
CA GLU A 49 -0.51 -1.78 -18.89
C GLU A 49 -0.49 -1.04 -17.55
N ARG A 50 0.65 -0.46 -17.19
CA ARG A 50 0.81 0.36 -15.97
C ARG A 50 -0.06 1.62 -16.01
N ALA A 51 -0.12 2.32 -17.15
CA ALA A 51 -0.92 3.53 -17.33
C ALA A 51 -2.42 3.29 -17.15
N VAL A 52 -2.90 2.06 -17.39
CA VAL A 52 -4.29 1.67 -17.13
C VAL A 52 -4.47 1.10 -15.72
N GLY A 53 -3.61 0.17 -15.32
CA GLY A 53 -3.76 -0.60 -14.09
C GLY A 53 -3.45 0.21 -12.84
N TYR A 54 -2.36 0.98 -12.83
CA TYR A 54 -1.85 1.62 -11.62
C TYR A 54 -2.76 2.75 -11.10
N PRO A 55 -3.44 3.56 -11.95
CA PRO A 55 -4.45 4.50 -11.48
C PRO A 55 -5.59 3.84 -10.68
N LEU A 56 -5.89 2.56 -10.90
CA LEU A 56 -6.93 1.87 -10.13
C LEU A 56 -6.57 1.81 -8.65
N SER A 57 -5.30 1.66 -8.29
CA SER A 57 -4.83 1.68 -6.90
C SER A 57 -5.26 2.95 -6.15
N ALA A 58 -5.17 4.12 -6.81
CA ALA A 58 -5.54 5.42 -6.25
C ALA A 58 -7.06 5.62 -6.14
N LEU A 59 -7.85 4.79 -6.83
CA LEU A 59 -9.32 4.84 -6.86
C LEU A 59 -9.98 3.83 -5.92
N ILE A 60 -9.31 2.72 -5.58
CA ILE A 60 -9.88 1.66 -4.72
C ILE A 60 -10.40 2.24 -3.39
N VAL A 61 -9.55 2.94 -2.64
CA VAL A 61 -9.92 3.46 -1.31
C VAL A 61 -11.06 4.48 -1.37
N PRO A 62 -11.02 5.54 -2.22
CA PRO A 62 -12.13 6.49 -2.27
C PRO A 62 -13.45 5.86 -2.73
N ILE A 63 -13.41 4.87 -3.64
CA ILE A 63 -14.61 4.13 -4.08
C ILE A 63 -15.19 3.30 -2.93
N VAL A 64 -14.37 2.46 -2.29
CA VAL A 64 -14.80 1.63 -1.15
C VAL A 64 -15.32 2.50 -0.01
N TRP A 65 -14.64 3.61 0.26
CA TRP A 65 -15.07 4.59 1.25
C TRP A 65 -16.44 5.20 0.94
N TRP A 66 -16.66 5.61 -0.31
CA TRP A 66 -17.94 6.17 -0.74
C TRP A 66 -19.07 5.15 -0.64
N MET A 67 -18.83 3.90 -1.08
CA MET A 67 -19.80 2.80 -0.99
C MET A 67 -20.17 2.42 0.45
N THR A 68 -19.22 2.51 1.38
CA THR A 68 -19.42 2.11 2.78
C THR A 68 -19.96 3.25 3.64
N ARG A 69 -19.67 4.52 3.32
CA ARG A 69 -20.20 5.69 4.04
C ARG A 69 -21.73 5.78 4.00
N GLY A 70 -22.35 5.44 2.88
CA GLY A 70 -23.81 5.46 2.74
C GLY A 70 -24.55 4.43 3.62
N ARG A 71 -23.82 3.49 4.23
CA ARG A 71 -24.37 2.42 5.08
C ARG A 71 -24.26 2.71 6.58
N GLN A 72 -23.72 3.87 6.98
CA GLN A 72 -23.58 4.22 8.40
C GLN A 72 -24.91 4.75 8.95
N VAL A 73 -25.48 4.05 9.93
CA VAL A 73 -26.74 4.41 10.60
C VAL A 73 -26.57 5.74 11.35
N PRO A 74 -27.39 6.76 11.06
CA PRO A 74 -27.25 8.07 11.67
C PRO A 74 -27.89 8.08 13.06
N ASP A 75 -27.15 7.68 14.11
CA ASP A 75 -27.37 8.26 15.46
C ASP A 75 -26.28 7.91 16.50
N THR A 76 -25.51 6.83 16.35
CA THR A 76 -24.67 6.32 17.47
C THR A 76 -23.22 5.99 17.14
N THR A 77 -22.77 6.11 15.89
CA THR A 77 -21.38 5.82 15.51
C THR A 77 -20.58 7.09 15.24
N PRO A 78 -19.36 7.25 15.81
CA PRO A 78 -18.47 8.34 15.44
C PRO A 78 -18.26 8.37 13.93
N ARG A 79 -18.33 9.56 13.31
CA ARG A 79 -18.04 9.72 11.87
C ARG A 79 -16.68 9.12 11.57
N SER A 80 -16.66 8.04 10.80
CA SER A 80 -15.41 7.44 10.35
C SER A 80 -14.64 8.50 9.54
N THR A 81 -13.37 8.69 9.89
CA THR A 81 -12.45 9.56 9.16
C THR A 81 -11.81 8.76 8.03
N TYR A 82 -11.61 9.41 6.88
CA TYR A 82 -11.00 8.77 5.72
C TYR A 82 -9.63 8.15 6.08
N PRO A 83 -9.31 6.92 5.66
CA PRO A 83 -8.08 6.23 6.06
C PRO A 83 -6.87 6.69 5.23
N TYR A 84 -6.48 7.96 5.37
CA TYR A 84 -5.45 8.62 4.55
C TYR A 84 -4.11 7.85 4.51
N LEU A 85 -3.62 7.37 5.66
CA LEU A 85 -2.37 6.62 5.72
C LEU A 85 -2.45 5.28 4.97
N ALA A 86 -3.53 4.53 5.15
CA ALA A 86 -3.71 3.25 4.48
C ALA A 86 -3.84 3.43 2.96
N ASP A 87 -4.48 4.51 2.50
CA ASP A 87 -4.51 4.89 1.08
C ASP A 87 -3.11 5.19 0.55
N ALA A 88 -2.34 6.03 1.24
CA ALA A 88 -0.95 6.31 0.84
C ALA A 88 -0.09 5.04 0.73
N LEU A 89 -0.22 4.14 1.71
CA LEU A 89 0.52 2.87 1.75
C LEU A 89 0.06 1.87 0.67
N LEU A 90 -1.20 1.93 0.25
CA LEU A 90 -1.69 1.11 -0.87
C LEU A 90 -1.12 1.59 -2.21
N VAL A 91 -0.97 2.91 -2.39
CA VAL A 91 -0.56 3.51 -3.67
C VAL A 91 0.96 3.54 -3.83
N ILE A 92 1.73 3.66 -2.75
CA ILE A 92 3.18 3.84 -2.84
C ILE A 92 3.95 2.71 -3.57
N PRO A 93 3.56 1.42 -3.51
CA PRO A 93 4.19 0.37 -4.31
C PRO A 93 4.29 0.71 -5.80
N PHE A 94 3.19 1.22 -6.36
CA PHE A 94 3.09 1.58 -7.77
C PHE A 94 3.95 2.81 -8.12
N VAL A 95 4.14 3.72 -7.17
CA VAL A 95 5.05 4.86 -7.35
C VAL A 95 6.50 4.37 -7.39
N LEU A 96 6.87 3.42 -6.53
CA LEU A 96 8.23 2.90 -6.45
C LEU A 96 8.60 2.10 -7.70
N ASP A 97 7.70 1.26 -8.23
CA ASP A 97 7.90 0.58 -9.53
C ASP A 97 8.10 1.59 -10.66
N LEU A 98 7.20 2.57 -10.80
CA LEU A 98 7.30 3.54 -11.89
C LEU A 98 8.56 4.41 -11.77
N ALA A 99 8.89 4.87 -10.58
CA ALA A 99 10.09 5.66 -10.35
C ALA A 99 11.35 4.85 -10.65
N GLY A 100 11.39 3.58 -10.24
CA GLY A 100 12.47 2.65 -10.54
C GLY A 100 12.67 2.45 -12.04
N ASN A 101 11.58 2.26 -12.77
CA ASN A 101 11.59 2.21 -14.23
C ASN A 101 12.10 3.54 -14.83
N LEU A 102 11.54 4.69 -14.46
CA LEU A 102 11.93 5.99 -15.01
C LEU A 102 13.41 6.33 -14.82
N VAL A 103 14.04 5.87 -13.73
CA VAL A 103 15.48 6.05 -13.47
C VAL A 103 16.32 4.83 -13.81
N ASN A 104 15.75 3.87 -14.53
CA ASN A 104 16.41 2.68 -15.07
C ASN A 104 17.03 1.75 -14.01
N LEU A 105 16.48 1.68 -12.80
CA LEU A 105 17.03 0.87 -11.71
C LEU A 105 16.90 -0.63 -11.97
N TYR A 106 15.85 -1.09 -12.64
CA TYR A 106 15.68 -2.48 -13.03
C TYR A 106 16.79 -3.03 -13.93
N ASP A 107 17.44 -2.16 -14.72
CA ASP A 107 18.53 -2.56 -15.62
C ASP A 107 19.91 -2.18 -15.06
N THR A 108 19.98 -1.34 -14.02
CA THR A 108 21.27 -0.81 -13.49
C THR A 108 21.60 -1.28 -12.09
N PHE A 109 20.63 -1.83 -11.35
CA PHE A 109 20.82 -2.33 -10.00
C PHE A 109 20.13 -3.70 -9.86
N GLU A 110 20.93 -4.75 -9.88
CA GLU A 110 20.46 -6.16 -9.94
C GLU A 110 19.49 -6.52 -8.80
N GLN A 111 19.69 -5.98 -7.60
CA GLN A 111 18.85 -6.29 -6.44
C GLN A 111 17.62 -5.37 -6.32
N PHE A 112 17.39 -4.46 -7.28
CA PHE A 112 16.31 -3.49 -7.17
C PHE A 112 14.94 -4.18 -7.10
N ASP A 113 14.76 -5.22 -7.91
CA ASP A 113 13.50 -5.96 -7.99
C ASP A 113 13.21 -6.71 -6.69
N ASP A 114 14.17 -7.51 -6.21
CA ASP A 114 14.13 -8.16 -4.89
C ASP A 114 13.75 -7.20 -3.75
N ILE A 115 14.35 -6.00 -3.75
CA ILE A 115 14.08 -4.97 -2.75
C ILE A 115 12.63 -4.50 -2.86
N LEU A 116 12.13 -4.27 -4.08
CA LEU A 116 10.75 -3.87 -4.28
C LEU A 116 9.77 -4.99 -3.91
N HIS A 117 10.03 -6.24 -4.25
CA HIS A 117 9.19 -7.36 -3.80
C HIS A 117 9.04 -7.38 -2.28
N PHE A 118 10.12 -7.16 -1.53
CA PHE A 118 10.03 -7.06 -0.06
C PHE A 118 9.34 -5.76 0.43
N VAL A 119 9.78 -4.60 -0.06
CA VAL A 119 9.36 -3.28 0.45
C VAL A 119 7.92 -2.97 0.06
N ASN A 120 7.54 -3.26 -1.18
CA ASN A 120 6.18 -3.03 -1.67
C ASN A 120 5.17 -3.89 -0.92
N TRP A 121 5.49 -5.17 -0.67
CA TRP A 121 4.61 -6.02 0.14
C TRP A 121 4.51 -5.57 1.58
N THR A 122 5.59 -5.02 2.15
CA THR A 122 5.54 -4.42 3.49
C THR A 122 4.51 -3.29 3.55
N PHE A 123 4.49 -2.39 2.57
CA PHE A 123 3.52 -1.30 2.52
C PHE A 123 2.10 -1.76 2.20
N LEU A 124 1.95 -2.63 1.19
CA LEU A 124 0.66 -3.16 0.76
C LEU A 124 -0.06 -3.90 1.90
N VAL A 125 0.66 -4.77 2.62
CA VAL A 125 0.07 -5.53 3.72
C VAL A 125 -0.15 -4.65 4.95
N ALA A 126 0.72 -3.66 5.21
CA ALA A 126 0.46 -2.67 6.25
C ALA A 126 -0.84 -1.89 5.98
N ALA A 127 -1.09 -1.48 4.73
CA ALA A 127 -2.33 -0.83 4.31
C ALA A 127 -3.56 -1.72 4.59
N MET A 128 -3.50 -3.00 4.18
CA MET A 128 -4.55 -3.98 4.44
C MET A 128 -4.86 -4.10 5.94
N VAL A 129 -3.84 -4.26 6.78
CA VAL A 129 -4.04 -4.38 8.23
C VAL A 129 -4.63 -3.11 8.83
N LEU A 130 -4.25 -1.91 8.34
CA LEU A 130 -4.86 -0.66 8.77
C LEU A 130 -6.36 -0.57 8.42
N PHE A 131 -6.80 -1.13 7.29
CA PHE A 131 -8.22 -1.20 6.95
C PHE A 131 -9.02 -2.09 7.91
N LEU A 132 -8.37 -3.06 8.56
CA LEU A 132 -9.00 -3.92 9.57
C LEU A 132 -9.13 -3.25 10.95
N ARG A 133 -8.67 -2.01 11.13
CA ARG A 133 -8.78 -1.27 12.40
C ARG A 133 -10.19 -1.33 13.03
N PRO A 134 -11.30 -1.14 12.29
CA PRO A 134 -12.64 -1.16 12.88
C PRO A 134 -13.03 -2.52 13.49
N ALA A 135 -12.43 -3.62 13.03
CA ALA A 135 -12.76 -4.97 13.50
C ALA A 135 -12.20 -5.30 14.90
N ARG A 136 -11.29 -4.47 15.45
CA ARG A 136 -10.72 -4.61 16.81
C ARG A 136 -10.17 -6.03 17.11
N LEU A 137 -9.51 -6.63 16.11
CA LEU A 137 -8.97 -7.98 16.22
C LEU A 137 -7.73 -8.02 17.12
N ALA A 138 -7.49 -9.19 17.73
CA ALA A 138 -6.25 -9.45 18.46
C ALA A 138 -5.03 -9.32 17.54
N ARG A 139 -3.88 -8.92 18.11
CA ARG A 139 -2.64 -8.68 17.34
C ARG A 139 -2.25 -9.86 16.45
N TRP A 140 -2.32 -11.07 16.99
CA TRP A 140 -1.97 -12.29 16.25
C TRP A 140 -2.91 -12.56 15.08
N ASN A 141 -4.21 -12.25 15.20
CA ASN A 141 -5.16 -12.38 14.09
C ASN A 141 -4.84 -11.38 12.98
N LEU A 142 -4.47 -10.15 13.32
CA LEU A 142 -4.05 -9.14 12.33
C LEU A 142 -2.79 -9.58 11.58
N VAL A 143 -1.80 -10.13 12.29
CA VAL A 143 -0.58 -10.65 11.67
C VAL A 143 -0.91 -11.83 10.75
N LEU A 144 -1.65 -12.84 11.22
CA LEU A 144 -2.00 -14.02 10.42
C LEU A 144 -2.82 -13.67 9.18
N LEU A 145 -3.83 -12.80 9.31
CA LEU A 145 -4.65 -12.34 8.18
C LEU A 145 -3.82 -11.52 7.19
N GLY A 146 -2.97 -10.61 7.68
CA GLY A 146 -2.08 -9.81 6.83
C GLY A 146 -1.08 -10.69 6.07
N SER A 147 -0.42 -11.62 6.75
CA SER A 147 0.52 -12.55 6.13
C SER A 147 -0.15 -13.43 5.07
N GLY A 148 -1.33 -13.98 5.38
CA GLY A 148 -2.09 -14.80 4.42
C GLY A 148 -2.54 -14.00 3.20
N PHE A 149 -3.01 -12.76 3.41
CA PHE A 149 -3.33 -11.85 2.31
C PHE A 149 -2.09 -11.54 1.45
N GLY A 150 -0.94 -11.22 2.07
CA GLY A 150 0.30 -10.94 1.37
C GLY A 150 0.76 -12.10 0.48
N ALA A 151 0.72 -13.33 1.01
CA ALA A 151 1.06 -14.55 0.28
C ALA A 151 0.12 -14.79 -0.93
N LEU A 152 -1.19 -14.59 -0.76
CA LEU A 152 -2.13 -14.70 -1.88
C LEU A 152 -1.95 -13.58 -2.91
N ALA A 153 -1.63 -12.36 -2.45
CA ALA A 153 -1.43 -11.21 -3.30
C ALA A 153 -0.19 -11.38 -4.19
N ILE A 154 0.92 -11.94 -3.67
CA ILE A 154 2.11 -12.19 -4.52
C ILE A 154 1.84 -13.27 -5.55
N ILE A 155 1.16 -14.37 -5.19
CA ILE A 155 0.77 -15.38 -6.18
C ILE A 155 -0.06 -14.76 -7.32
N ALA A 156 -0.99 -13.86 -6.97
CA ALA A 156 -1.78 -13.15 -7.97
C ALA A 156 -0.95 -12.17 -8.81
N TRP A 157 0.05 -11.51 -8.21
CA TRP A 157 0.93 -10.56 -8.90
C TRP A 157 1.85 -11.26 -9.90
N GLU A 158 2.54 -12.33 -9.49
CA GLU A 158 3.33 -13.19 -10.41
C GLU A 158 2.49 -13.68 -11.58
N GLY A 159 1.22 -14.04 -11.31
CA GLY A 159 0.27 -14.43 -12.36
C GLY A 159 -0.04 -13.29 -13.34
N VAL A 160 -0.11 -12.04 -12.86
CA VAL A 160 -0.30 -10.86 -13.72
C VAL A 160 0.96 -10.58 -14.53
N GLU A 161 2.15 -10.66 -13.93
CA GLU A 161 3.42 -10.48 -14.64
C GLU A 161 3.60 -11.52 -15.73
N TRP A 162 3.26 -12.77 -15.46
CA TRP A 162 3.26 -13.83 -16.45
C TRP A 162 2.35 -13.51 -17.65
N ILE A 163 1.12 -13.03 -17.40
CA ILE A 163 0.21 -12.61 -18.48
C ILE A 163 0.80 -11.43 -19.27
N ILE A 164 1.37 -10.44 -18.58
CA ILE A 164 1.93 -9.23 -19.20
C ILE A 164 3.19 -9.54 -20.02
N GLN A 165 4.03 -10.47 -19.57
CA GLN A 165 5.17 -10.97 -20.32
C GLN A 165 4.72 -11.70 -21.60
N GLU A 166 3.67 -12.53 -21.51
CA GLU A 166 3.11 -13.23 -22.67
C GLU A 166 2.50 -12.26 -23.70
N MET A 167 2.06 -11.07 -23.28
CA MET A 167 1.65 -9.99 -24.18
C MET A 167 2.82 -9.25 -24.86
N GLY A 168 4.07 -9.61 -24.55
CA GLY A 168 5.27 -9.07 -25.19
C GLY A 168 6.04 -8.04 -24.36
N THR A 169 5.72 -7.88 -23.07
CA THR A 169 6.50 -7.01 -22.17
C THR A 169 7.85 -7.64 -21.85
N THR A 170 8.89 -6.81 -21.85
CA THR A 170 10.27 -7.22 -21.55
C THR A 170 10.70 -6.78 -20.16
N GLY A 171 11.71 -7.45 -19.60
CA GLY A 171 12.33 -7.04 -18.34
C GLY A 171 11.61 -7.48 -17.06
N LEU A 172 10.66 -8.41 -17.15
CA LEU A 172 9.99 -9.03 -15.99
C LEU A 172 10.69 -10.28 -15.47
N GLN A 173 11.76 -10.74 -16.14
CA GLN A 173 12.70 -11.80 -15.74
C GLN A 173 12.14 -13.09 -15.08
N LEU A 174 10.88 -13.48 -15.33
CA LEU A 174 10.17 -14.65 -14.78
C LEU A 174 10.85 -16.02 -15.02
N THR A 175 11.99 -16.24 -14.38
CA THR A 175 12.66 -17.53 -14.26
C THR A 175 12.15 -18.25 -13.02
N TYR A 176 12.40 -19.56 -12.94
CA TYR A 176 11.98 -20.33 -11.77
C TYR A 176 12.58 -19.77 -10.46
N ASP A 177 13.87 -19.45 -10.47
CA ASP A 177 14.57 -18.96 -9.28
C ASP A 177 14.07 -17.57 -8.86
N ASP A 178 13.80 -16.71 -9.85
CA ASP A 178 13.25 -15.36 -9.70
C ASP A 178 11.86 -15.38 -9.05
N THR A 179 10.89 -16.04 -9.69
CA THR A 179 9.53 -16.20 -9.16
C THR A 179 9.50 -16.83 -7.77
N VAL A 180 10.34 -17.83 -7.50
CA VAL A 180 10.43 -18.41 -6.14
C VAL A 180 11.01 -17.40 -5.14
N GLY A 181 12.02 -16.65 -5.54
CA GLY A 181 12.58 -15.53 -4.78
C GLY A 181 11.52 -14.49 -4.43
N ASP A 182 10.74 -14.06 -5.41
CA ASP A 182 9.70 -13.04 -5.26
C ASP A 182 8.59 -13.49 -4.33
N LEU A 183 8.13 -14.74 -4.46
CA LEU A 183 7.17 -15.34 -3.54
C LEU A 183 7.69 -15.30 -2.10
N VAL A 184 8.96 -15.62 -1.86
CA VAL A 184 9.57 -15.63 -0.53
C VAL A 184 9.76 -14.23 0.02
N LEU A 185 10.32 -13.31 -0.78
CA LEU A 185 10.61 -11.93 -0.39
C LEU A 185 9.33 -11.16 -0.10
N SER A 186 8.35 -11.25 -1.00
CA SER A 186 7.06 -10.60 -0.87
C SER A 186 6.25 -11.14 0.31
N SER A 187 6.24 -12.47 0.50
CA SER A 187 5.59 -13.07 1.68
C SER A 187 6.25 -12.59 2.98
N SER A 188 7.59 -12.51 3.00
CA SER A 188 8.36 -12.05 4.18
C SER A 188 8.11 -10.57 4.46
N GLY A 189 8.15 -9.72 3.44
CA GLY A 189 7.79 -8.31 3.53
C GLY A 189 6.35 -8.12 4.03
N GLY A 190 5.43 -8.93 3.52
CA GLY A 190 4.04 -8.94 3.96
C GLY A 190 3.88 -9.26 5.45
N VAL A 191 4.60 -10.27 5.96
CA VAL A 191 4.62 -10.59 7.40
C VAL A 191 5.13 -9.39 8.22
N VAL A 192 6.20 -8.73 7.77
CA VAL A 192 6.76 -7.54 8.43
C VAL A 192 5.74 -6.39 8.42
N GLY A 193 5.14 -6.09 7.28
CA GLY A 193 4.10 -5.08 7.13
C GLY A 193 2.92 -5.32 8.07
N ALA A 194 2.45 -6.58 8.13
CA ALA A 194 1.38 -6.98 9.03
C ALA A 194 1.77 -6.79 10.51
N ALA A 195 2.98 -7.21 10.89
CA ALA A 195 3.48 -7.10 12.25
C ALA A 195 3.63 -5.64 12.71
N LEU A 196 4.15 -4.77 11.85
CA LEU A 196 4.32 -3.34 12.11
C LEU A 196 2.97 -2.64 12.27
N ALA A 197 2.05 -2.84 11.33
CA ALA A 197 0.72 -2.24 11.38
C ALA A 197 -0.09 -2.75 12.59
N ALA A 198 -0.05 -4.05 12.88
CA ALA A 198 -0.72 -4.64 14.04
C ALA A 198 -0.16 -4.10 15.36
N ALA A 199 1.17 -3.91 15.46
CA ALA A 199 1.79 -3.29 16.62
C ALA A 199 1.33 -1.83 16.81
N ALA A 200 1.26 -1.06 15.73
CA ALA A 200 0.81 0.34 15.77
C ALA A 200 -0.66 0.46 16.21
N LEU A 201 -1.55 -0.40 15.69
CA LEU A 201 -2.97 -0.40 16.05
C LEU A 201 -3.20 -0.79 17.52
N THR A 202 -2.51 -1.82 18.00
CA THR A 202 -2.68 -2.30 19.38
C THR A 202 -2.11 -1.35 20.42
N ARG A 203 -0.97 -0.69 20.15
CA ARG A 203 -0.44 0.36 21.03
C ARG A 203 -1.42 1.53 21.19
N ARG A 204 -2.04 1.98 20.10
CA ARG A 204 -3.05 3.07 20.16
C ARG A 204 -4.28 2.66 20.97
N GLY A 205 -4.77 1.43 20.81
CA GLY A 205 -5.89 0.91 21.60
C GLY A 205 -5.62 0.90 23.11
N SER A 206 -4.41 0.52 23.54
CA SER A 206 -4.04 0.57 24.96
C SER A 206 -4.01 1.99 25.53
N HIS A 207 -3.52 2.97 24.77
CA HIS A 207 -3.49 4.37 25.21
C HIS A 207 -4.88 4.99 25.37
N GLU A 208 -5.79 4.77 24.41
CA GLU A 208 -7.19 5.24 24.49
C GLU A 208 -7.90 4.64 25.73
N GLN A 209 -7.63 3.37 26.05
CA GLN A 209 -8.22 2.69 27.20
C GLN A 209 -7.69 3.18 28.57
N LEU A 210 -6.47 3.73 28.60
CA LEU A 210 -5.86 4.32 29.80
C LEU A 210 -6.35 5.75 30.06
N SER A 211 -6.63 6.54 29.01
CA SER A 211 -7.17 7.90 29.15
C SER A 211 -8.63 7.95 29.58
N ASP A 212 -9.42 6.92 29.25
CA ASP A 212 -10.85 6.85 29.57
C ASP A 212 -11.16 6.32 30.99
N ARG A 213 -10.13 5.96 31.80
CA ARG A 213 -10.37 5.57 33.19
C ARG A 213 -10.59 6.82 34.05
N PRO A 214 -11.71 6.91 34.80
CA PRO A 214 -11.89 8.00 35.77
C PRO A 214 -10.78 7.93 36.81
N SER A 215 -10.15 9.08 37.08
CA SER A 215 -9.22 9.26 38.18
C SER A 215 -10.00 9.07 39.49
N ASN A 216 -9.70 7.99 40.22
CA ASN A 216 -10.12 7.81 41.61
C ASN A 216 -9.49 8.87 42.53
#